data_AF-A0A0F9M1U9-F1
#
_entry.id   AF-A0A0F9M1U9-F1
#
_cell.length_a   1.000
_cell.length_b   1.000
_cell.length_c   1.000
_cell.angle_alpha   90.00
_cell.angle_beta   90.00
_cell.angle_gamma   90.00
#
_symmetry.space_group_name_H-M   'P 1'
#
loop_
_entity.id
_entity.type
_entity.pdbx_description
1 polymer ?
#
loop_
_entity_poly.entity_id
_entity_poly.type
_entity_poly.pdbx_seq_one_letter_code
_entity_poly.pdbx_strand_id
1 'polypeptide(L)'
;MTLAPEHELVTKITIPEQKNEVESYIEATAKRSERDRMADVKSITGAFTGAYGEHPFTKEPIPIWIGDYVLAGYGTGALMSVPCGDQRDYDFAKHFGIDIPNIFEGIDISEEAFADKEKTVITNSDFLNGLPYKKAVKKAIAELEKLGQGEGKINYRLRDAVFSRQRYWGEPFPVYYVDGMPQMIADEHLPIKLPEVEKYLPTETGEPPLGNATEWAWDLK
;
A
#
# COMPACT_ATOMS: atom_id res chain seq x y z
N MET A 1 13.63 5.00 1.87
CA MET A 1 12.43 4.15 2.05
C MET A 1 11.23 5.05 2.09
N THR A 2 10.09 4.61 1.53
CA THR A 2 8.89 5.44 1.47
C THR A 2 7.69 4.68 2.07
N LEU A 3 6.96 5.35 2.96
CA LEU A 3 5.74 4.85 3.59
C LEU A 3 4.51 5.50 2.94
N ALA A 4 3.38 4.80 2.97
CA ALA A 4 2.10 5.43 2.71
C ALA A 4 1.83 6.48 3.80
N PRO A 5 1.24 7.65 3.46
CA PRO A 5 0.95 8.69 4.45
C PRO A 5 0.05 8.23 5.60
N GLU A 6 -0.85 7.28 5.32
CA GLU A 6 -1.76 6.68 6.30
C GLU A 6 -1.13 5.55 7.13
N HIS A 7 0.16 5.23 6.91
CA HIS A 7 0.81 4.10 7.57
C HIS A 7 1.01 4.37 9.07
N GLU A 8 0.65 3.41 9.92
CA GLU A 8 0.62 3.55 11.39
C GLU A 8 1.98 3.95 12.01
N LEU A 9 3.09 3.58 11.38
CA LEU A 9 4.43 3.97 11.84
C LEU A 9 4.73 5.46 11.66
N VAL A 10 4.09 6.16 10.71
CA VAL A 10 4.39 7.57 10.39
C VAL A 10 4.24 8.45 11.63
N THR A 11 3.16 8.27 12.39
CA THR A 11 2.92 9.03 13.62
C THR A 11 3.86 8.66 14.77
N LYS A 12 4.46 7.47 14.73
CA LYS A 12 5.35 6.95 15.79
C LYS A 12 6.81 7.37 15.59
N ILE A 13 7.26 7.48 14.34
CA ILE A 13 8.67 7.72 14.00
C ILE A 13 8.98 9.18 13.68
N THR A 14 7.98 9.97 13.30
CA THR A 14 8.18 11.36 12.92
C THR A 14 8.77 12.16 14.08
N ILE A 15 9.90 12.82 13.84
CA ILE A 15 10.56 13.66 14.85
C ILE A 15 9.79 14.98 15.02
N PRO A 16 9.86 15.62 16.21
CA PRO A 16 9.13 16.87 16.48
C PRO A 16 9.36 17.98 15.44
N GLU A 17 10.58 18.08 14.90
CA GLU A 17 10.98 19.08 13.92
C GLU A 17 10.25 18.92 12.58
N GLN A 18 9.92 17.68 12.21
CA GLN A 18 9.25 17.35 10.95
C GLN A 18 7.74 17.18 11.08
N LYS A 19 7.22 17.24 12.31
CA LYS A 19 5.82 16.95 12.62
C LYS A 19 4.83 17.82 11.81
N ASN A 20 5.06 19.13 11.77
CA ASN A 20 4.14 20.05 11.07
C ASN A 20 4.09 19.78 9.55
N GLU A 21 5.24 19.49 8.94
CA GLU A 21 5.32 19.20 7.50
C GLU A 21 4.63 17.87 7.19
N VAL A 22 4.92 16.83 7.97
CA VAL A 22 4.31 15.50 7.84
C VAL A 22 2.79 15.55 8.04
N GLU A 23 2.30 16.21 9.08
CA GLU A 23 0.85 16.34 9.35
C GLU A 23 0.15 17.10 8.22
N SER A 24 0.73 18.21 7.75
CA SER A 24 0.19 18.96 6.62
C SER A 24 0.12 18.10 5.34
N TYR A 25 1.13 17.27 5.11
CA TYR A 25 1.17 16.36 3.97
C TYR A 25 0.11 15.25 4.07
N ILE A 26 -0.09 14.67 5.26
CA ILE A 26 -1.12 13.68 5.51
C ILE A 26 -2.51 14.28 5.29
N GLU A 27 -2.79 15.48 5.82
CA GLU A 27 -4.07 16.16 5.63
C GLU A 27 -4.36 16.51 4.17
N ALA A 28 -3.35 16.94 3.42
CA ALA A 28 -3.48 17.20 1.99
C ALA A 28 -3.77 15.90 1.21
N THR A 29 -3.10 14.81 1.58
CA THR A 29 -3.26 13.51 0.91
C THR A 29 -4.61 12.86 1.22
N ALA A 30 -5.11 12.98 2.45
CA ALA A 30 -6.39 12.42 2.88
C ALA A 30 -7.60 12.98 2.11
N LYS A 31 -7.46 14.15 1.47
CA LYS A 31 -8.50 14.77 0.63
C LYS A 31 -8.56 14.19 -0.79
N ARG A 32 -7.61 13.31 -1.15
CA ARG A 32 -7.49 12.71 -2.48
C ARG A 32 -7.82 11.22 -2.41
N SER A 33 -8.55 10.69 -3.39
CA SER A 33 -8.77 9.25 -3.45
C SER A 33 -7.49 8.52 -3.90
N GLU A 34 -7.36 7.22 -3.60
CA GLU A 34 -6.27 6.39 -4.14
C GLU A 34 -6.19 6.48 -5.68
N ARG A 35 -7.34 6.55 -6.34
CA ARG A 35 -7.41 6.70 -7.79
C ARG A 35 -6.83 8.04 -8.26
N ASP A 36 -7.11 9.12 -7.55
CA ASP A 36 -6.57 10.45 -7.89
C ASP A 36 -5.06 10.49 -7.69
N ARG A 37 -4.57 9.88 -6.61
CA ARG A 37 -3.13 9.70 -6.34
C ARG A 37 -2.44 8.90 -7.45
N MET A 38 -3.08 7.84 -7.94
CA MET A 38 -2.56 7.04 -9.05
C MET A 38 -2.66 7.73 -10.42
N ALA A 39 -3.59 8.68 -10.60
CA ALA A 39 -3.75 9.40 -11.86
C ALA A 39 -2.77 10.57 -12.00
N ASP A 40 -2.35 11.16 -10.88
CA ASP A 40 -1.49 12.34 -10.81
C ASP A 40 0.00 11.98 -10.62
N VAL A 41 0.46 10.98 -11.39
CA VAL A 41 1.85 10.47 -11.29
C VAL A 41 2.91 11.52 -11.68
N LYS A 42 2.49 12.65 -12.27
CA LYS A 42 3.41 13.71 -12.73
C LYS A 42 3.81 14.69 -11.63
N SER A 43 3.02 14.82 -10.57
CA SER A 43 3.34 15.69 -9.44
C SER A 43 4.06 14.88 -8.38
N ILE A 44 5.38 14.93 -8.37
CA ILE A 44 6.20 14.25 -7.36
C ILE A 44 6.04 15.02 -6.05
N THR A 45 5.49 14.36 -5.04
CA THR A 45 5.30 14.95 -3.71
C THR A 45 5.71 13.96 -2.62
N GLY A 46 6.10 14.48 -1.46
CA GLY A 46 6.49 13.69 -0.31
C GLY A 46 6.97 14.59 0.82
N ALA A 47 7.12 14.01 2.01
CA ALA A 47 7.67 14.69 3.18
C ALA A 47 8.67 13.79 3.91
N PHE A 48 9.74 14.38 4.44
CA PHE A 48 10.72 13.64 5.21
C PHE A 48 10.26 13.50 6.66
N THR A 49 10.27 12.28 7.20
CA THR A 49 9.82 12.04 8.58
C THR A 49 10.85 12.46 9.63
N GLY A 50 12.11 12.69 9.22
CA GLY A 50 13.23 12.86 10.14
C GLY A 50 13.79 11.55 10.71
N ALA A 51 13.08 10.43 10.49
CA ALA A 51 13.50 9.12 10.94
C ALA A 51 14.36 8.39 9.90
N TYR A 52 15.12 7.44 10.40
CA TYR A 52 15.97 6.56 9.60
C TYR A 52 15.69 5.10 9.96
N GLY A 53 15.70 4.24 8.94
CA GLY A 53 15.69 2.79 9.10
C GLY A 53 17.10 2.23 8.89
N GLU A 54 17.46 1.16 9.60
CA GLU A 54 18.74 0.49 9.38
C GLU A 54 18.66 -0.44 8.16
N HIS A 55 19.61 -0.31 7.22
CA HIS A 55 19.71 -1.28 6.12
C HIS A 55 20.15 -2.66 6.65
N PRO A 56 19.46 -3.76 6.33
CA PRO A 56 19.73 -5.08 6.93
C PRO A 56 21.17 -5.58 6.66
N PHE A 57 21.71 -5.32 5.47
CA PHE A 57 23.08 -5.70 5.09
C PHE A 57 24.14 -4.65 5.45
N THR A 58 24.08 -3.44 4.89
CA THR A 58 25.11 -2.40 5.07
C THR A 58 25.10 -1.74 6.45
N LYS A 59 23.99 -1.86 7.20
CA LYS A 59 23.77 -1.18 8.49
C LYS A 59 23.76 0.35 8.42
N GLU A 60 23.74 0.89 7.21
CA GLU A 60 23.67 2.33 6.98
C GLU A 60 22.25 2.85 7.25
N PRO A 61 22.12 4.10 7.74
CA PRO A 61 20.83 4.72 7.97
C PRO A 61 20.18 5.12 6.64
N ILE A 62 18.98 4.60 6.38
CA ILE A 62 18.17 4.92 5.22
C ILE A 62 17.10 5.93 5.64
N PRO A 63 17.01 7.12 5.01
CA PRO A 63 15.98 8.09 5.35
C PRO A 63 14.58 7.55 5.03
N ILE A 64 13.64 7.82 5.94
CA ILE A 64 12.24 7.42 5.82
C ILE A 64 11.40 8.62 5.38
N TRP A 65 10.76 8.48 4.23
CA TRP A 65 9.88 9.47 3.62
C TRP A 65 8.44 8.96 3.63
N ILE A 66 7.49 9.88 3.48
CA ILE A 66 6.11 9.56 3.09
C ILE A 66 5.86 10.07 1.69
N GLY A 67 5.08 9.31 0.90
CA GLY A 67 4.81 9.65 -0.50
C GLY A 67 3.48 9.06 -0.98
N ASP A 68 2.75 9.85 -1.76
CA ASP A 68 1.41 9.52 -2.24
C ASP A 68 1.39 8.36 -3.25
N TYR A 69 2.51 8.05 -3.90
CA TYR A 69 2.66 6.89 -4.78
C TYR A 69 2.73 5.53 -4.04
N VAL A 70 2.89 5.54 -2.71
CA VAL A 70 2.83 4.34 -1.86
C VAL A 70 1.44 4.20 -1.25
N LEU A 71 0.76 3.10 -1.54
CA LEU A 71 -0.62 2.87 -1.12
C LEU A 71 -0.67 1.96 0.12
N ALA A 72 -1.39 2.37 1.17
CA ALA A 72 -1.52 1.60 2.41
C ALA A 72 -2.18 0.23 2.18
N GLY A 73 -3.17 0.16 1.27
CA GLY A 73 -3.87 -1.08 0.94
C GLY A 73 -3.11 -2.05 0.02
N TYR A 74 -1.87 -1.74 -0.39
CA TYR A 74 -1.08 -2.59 -1.28
C TYR A 74 0.24 -3.04 -0.63
N GLY A 75 0.44 -4.35 -0.55
CA GLY A 75 1.62 -4.92 0.12
C GLY A 75 1.55 -4.64 1.62
N THR A 76 2.59 -4.02 2.17
CA THR A 76 2.66 -3.63 3.59
C THR A 76 2.44 -2.13 3.79
N GLY A 77 2.09 -1.37 2.74
CA GLY A 77 2.05 0.10 2.82
C GLY A 77 3.41 0.76 3.02
N ALA A 78 4.50 0.01 2.82
CA ALA A 78 5.88 0.46 2.88
C ALA A 78 6.65 -0.08 1.68
N LEU A 79 7.48 0.76 1.07
CA LEU A 79 8.26 0.41 -0.11
C LEU A 79 9.74 0.77 0.11
N MET A 80 10.62 -0.19 -0.14
CA MET A 80 12.04 0.11 -0.32
C MET A 80 12.23 0.80 -1.67
N SER A 81 12.85 1.97 -1.67
CA SER A 81 13.10 2.74 -2.90
C SER A 81 14.47 2.39 -3.46
N VAL A 82 14.52 2.03 -4.74
CA VAL A 82 15.77 1.68 -5.45
C VAL A 82 15.88 2.57 -6.70
N PRO A 83 16.32 3.83 -6.54
CA PRO A 83 16.25 4.83 -7.61
C PRO A 83 17.02 4.45 -8.87
N CYS A 84 18.13 3.71 -8.77
CA CYS A 84 18.87 3.29 -9.95
C CYS A 84 18.09 2.31 -10.85
N GLY A 85 17.06 1.62 -10.34
CA GLY A 85 16.35 0.54 -11.03
C GLY A 85 14.82 0.68 -11.12
N ASP A 86 14.22 1.71 -10.53
CA ASP A 86 12.80 2.07 -10.68
C ASP A 86 12.68 3.56 -11.00
N GLN A 87 12.02 3.89 -12.11
CA GLN A 87 11.90 5.27 -12.59
C GLN A 87 11.16 6.19 -11.61
N ARG A 88 10.18 5.67 -10.87
CA ARG A 88 9.43 6.49 -9.90
C ARG A 88 10.30 6.85 -8.71
N ASP A 89 11.10 5.90 -8.23
CA ASP A 89 12.08 6.15 -7.17
C ASP A 89 13.19 7.09 -7.67
N TYR A 90 13.59 6.98 -8.94
CA TYR A 90 14.55 7.89 -9.58
C TYR A 90 14.05 9.32 -9.62
N ASP A 91 12.84 9.52 -10.13
CA ASP A 91 12.22 10.83 -10.23
C ASP A 91 12.05 11.46 -8.84
N PHE A 92 11.61 10.67 -7.86
CA PHE A 92 11.53 11.09 -6.46
C PHE A 92 12.89 11.49 -5.89
N ALA A 93 13.92 10.65 -6.08
CA ALA A 93 15.26 10.93 -5.60
C ALA A 93 15.86 12.19 -6.25
N LYS A 94 15.68 12.37 -7.56
CA LYS A 94 16.09 13.59 -8.27
C LYS A 94 15.37 14.83 -7.77
N HIS A 95 14.06 14.74 -7.52
CA HIS A 95 13.25 15.86 -7.04
C HIS A 95 13.70 16.33 -5.64
N PHE A 96 13.96 15.40 -4.73
CA PHE A 96 14.35 15.68 -3.35
C PHE A 96 15.86 15.73 -3.11
N GLY A 97 16.68 15.60 -4.16
CA GLY A 97 18.14 15.63 -4.06
C GLY A 97 18.73 14.48 -3.25
N ILE A 98 18.12 13.30 -3.31
CA ILE A 98 18.57 12.08 -2.64
C ILE A 98 19.61 11.38 -3.52
N ASP A 99 20.69 10.89 -2.90
CA ASP A 99 21.75 10.16 -3.59
C ASP A 99 21.21 8.89 -4.27
N ILE A 100 21.68 8.65 -5.51
CA ILE A 100 21.28 7.52 -6.34
C ILE A 100 22.49 6.59 -6.53
N PRO A 101 22.70 5.61 -5.62
CA PRO A 101 23.78 4.65 -5.78
C PRO A 101 23.47 3.69 -6.94
N ASN A 102 24.45 3.49 -7.83
CA ASN A 102 24.32 2.56 -8.95
C ASN A 102 24.80 1.15 -8.55
N ILE A 103 23.93 0.15 -8.70
CA ILE A 103 24.24 -1.26 -8.42
C ILE A 103 24.38 -2.11 -9.69
N PHE A 104 24.43 -1.49 -10.86
CA PHE A 104 24.51 -2.17 -12.15
C PHE A 104 25.86 -1.97 -12.82
N GLU A 105 26.53 -3.07 -13.15
CA GLU A 105 27.86 -3.03 -13.73
C GLU A 105 27.82 -2.52 -15.18
N GLY A 106 28.58 -1.46 -15.48
CA GLY A 106 28.73 -0.92 -16.83
C GLY A 106 27.48 -0.23 -17.41
N ILE A 107 26.49 0.07 -16.57
CA ILE A 107 25.26 0.75 -16.95
C ILE A 107 25.32 2.20 -16.48
N ASP A 108 25.04 3.15 -17.38
CA ASP A 108 24.85 4.55 -17.01
C ASP A 108 23.39 4.81 -16.59
N ILE A 109 23.24 5.52 -15.48
CA ILE A 109 21.96 5.94 -14.89
C ILE A 109 21.92 7.46 -14.66
N SER A 110 22.76 8.21 -15.36
CA SER A 110 22.90 9.66 -15.22
C SER A 110 21.61 10.42 -15.61
N GLU A 111 20.89 9.91 -16.60
CA GLU A 111 19.67 10.49 -17.17
C GLU A 111 18.40 9.81 -16.64
N GLU A 112 18.34 8.48 -16.61
CA GLU A 112 17.15 7.70 -16.23
C GLU A 112 17.47 6.42 -15.42
N ALA A 113 16.45 5.81 -14.83
CA ALA A 113 16.59 4.54 -14.13
C ALA A 113 16.75 3.37 -15.10
N PHE A 114 17.59 2.41 -14.75
CA PHE A 114 17.77 1.21 -15.56
C PHE A 114 16.80 0.09 -15.14
N ALA A 115 15.72 -0.07 -15.90
CA ALA A 115 14.65 -1.02 -15.58
C ALA A 115 14.85 -2.44 -16.15
N ASP A 116 15.83 -2.66 -17.04
CA ASP A 116 16.10 -4.00 -17.58
C ASP A 116 16.74 -4.89 -16.50
N LYS A 117 16.22 -6.12 -16.39
CA LYS A 117 16.62 -7.13 -15.40
C LYS A 117 17.33 -8.33 -16.01
N GLU A 118 17.25 -8.51 -17.32
CA GLU A 118 17.74 -9.73 -17.98
C GLU A 118 19.23 -9.64 -18.31
N LYS A 119 19.73 -8.44 -18.62
CA LYS A 119 21.13 -8.19 -19.00
C LYS A 119 22.00 -7.69 -17.84
N THR A 120 21.46 -7.73 -16.63
CA THR A 120 22.00 -6.99 -15.49
C THR A 120 22.93 -7.85 -14.66
N VAL A 121 24.18 -7.38 -14.52
CA VAL A 121 25.16 -7.88 -13.55
C VAL A 121 25.22 -6.89 -12.39
N ILE A 122 25.15 -7.42 -11.17
CA ILE A 122 25.14 -6.61 -9.95
C ILE A 122 26.57 -6.19 -9.57
N THR A 123 26.73 -4.94 -9.15
CA THR A 123 27.95 -4.37 -8.57
C THR A 123 27.60 -3.53 -7.32
N ASN A 124 28.61 -3.01 -6.60
CA ASN A 124 28.45 -2.19 -5.39
C ASN A 124 27.52 -2.80 -4.33
N SER A 125 27.49 -4.13 -4.22
CA SER A 125 26.56 -4.90 -3.41
C SER A 125 27.24 -6.12 -2.74
N ASP A 126 28.50 -5.97 -2.33
CA ASP A 126 29.30 -6.97 -1.61
C ASP A 126 29.20 -8.40 -2.16
N PHE A 127 28.57 -9.30 -1.41
CA PHE A 127 28.42 -10.72 -1.73
C PHE A 127 27.55 -11.00 -2.95
N LEU A 128 26.89 -9.97 -3.50
CA LEU A 128 26.10 -10.03 -4.72
C LEU A 128 26.89 -9.60 -5.97
N ASN A 129 28.08 -9.03 -5.82
CA ASN A 129 28.89 -8.55 -6.94
C ASN A 129 29.20 -9.65 -7.96
N GLY A 130 29.09 -9.30 -9.25
CA GLY A 130 29.33 -10.21 -10.38
C GLY A 130 28.22 -11.23 -10.63
N LEU A 131 27.14 -11.23 -9.83
CA LEU A 131 26.01 -12.13 -10.05
C LEU A 131 25.02 -11.54 -11.06
N PRO A 132 24.43 -12.37 -11.94
CA PRO A 132 23.28 -11.95 -12.73
C PRO A 132 22.06 -11.76 -11.83
N TYR A 133 21.18 -10.81 -12.19
CA TYR A 133 20.00 -10.42 -11.40
C TYR A 133 19.23 -11.61 -10.80
N LYS A 134 18.86 -12.62 -11.62
CA LYS A 134 18.08 -13.79 -11.16
C LYS A 134 18.80 -14.60 -10.07
N LYS A 135 20.13 -14.67 -10.09
CA LYS A 135 20.91 -15.35 -9.03
C LYS A 135 21.09 -14.45 -7.81
N ALA A 136 21.32 -13.15 -8.03
CA ALA A 136 21.47 -12.17 -6.96
C ALA A 136 20.21 -12.09 -6.08
N VAL A 137 19.02 -12.02 -6.67
CA VAL A 137 17.74 -12.00 -5.94
C VAL A 137 17.58 -13.23 -5.05
N LYS A 138 17.82 -14.44 -5.59
CA LYS A 138 17.72 -15.67 -4.81
C LYS A 138 18.71 -15.71 -3.65
N LYS A 139 19.94 -15.24 -3.87
CA LYS A 139 20.98 -15.18 -2.83
C LYS A 139 20.62 -14.16 -1.75
N ALA A 140 20.16 -12.97 -2.14
CA ALA A 140 19.75 -11.93 -1.20
C ALA A 140 18.61 -12.40 -0.28
N ILE A 141 17.59 -13.07 -0.82
CA ILE A 141 16.49 -13.63 -0.03
C ILE A 141 17.02 -14.66 0.97
N ALA A 142 17.86 -15.59 0.53
CA ALA A 142 18.41 -16.62 1.41
C ALA A 142 19.29 -16.03 2.53
N GLU A 143 20.04 -14.95 2.28
CA GLU A 143 20.81 -14.27 3.32
C GLU A 143 19.91 -13.48 4.29
N LEU A 144 18.84 -12.83 3.81
CA LEU A 144 17.85 -12.18 4.68
C LEU A 144 17.17 -13.18 5.63
N GLU A 145 16.82 -14.37 5.11
CA GLU A 145 16.22 -15.45 5.90
C GLU A 145 17.17 -15.96 6.99
N LYS A 146 18.46 -16.14 6.66
CA LYS A 146 19.48 -16.53 7.65
C LYS A 146 19.66 -15.51 8.77
N LEU A 147 19.53 -14.22 8.44
CA LEU A 147 19.63 -13.13 9.41
C LEU A 147 18.35 -12.98 10.25
N GLY A 148 17.25 -13.65 9.89
CA GLY A 148 15.94 -13.45 10.51
C GLY A 148 15.37 -12.05 10.25
N GLN A 149 15.85 -11.36 9.20
CA GLN A 149 15.45 -9.99 8.85
C GLN A 149 14.60 -9.93 7.58
N GLY A 150 14.08 -11.07 7.11
CA GLY A 150 13.15 -11.15 6.00
C GLY A 150 12.82 -12.59 5.63
N GLU A 151 11.81 -12.76 4.79
CA GLU A 151 11.43 -14.05 4.20
C GLU A 151 11.01 -13.88 2.74
N GLY A 152 11.19 -14.94 1.94
CA GLY A 152 10.69 -14.97 0.58
C GLY A 152 9.16 -15.04 0.54
N LYS A 153 8.52 -14.08 -0.14
CA LYS A 153 7.06 -14.06 -0.33
C LYS A 153 6.68 -13.94 -1.80
N ILE A 154 5.72 -14.76 -2.23
CA ILE A 154 5.10 -14.66 -3.56
C ILE A 154 3.90 -13.72 -3.44
N ASN A 155 3.89 -12.66 -4.24
CA ASN A 155 2.81 -11.67 -4.29
C ASN A 155 2.11 -11.71 -5.65
N TYR A 156 0.80 -11.47 -5.64
CA TYR A 156 -0.04 -11.37 -6.83
C TYR A 156 -0.57 -9.95 -6.96
N ARG A 157 -0.72 -9.47 -8.21
CA ARG A 157 -1.42 -8.21 -8.49
C ARG A 157 -2.94 -8.33 -8.39
N LEU A 158 -3.46 -9.54 -8.26
CA LEU A 158 -4.88 -9.83 -8.10
C LEU A 158 -5.36 -9.25 -6.76
N ARG A 159 -6.48 -8.53 -6.78
CA ARG A 159 -7.16 -8.03 -5.59
C ARG A 159 -8.34 -8.93 -5.24
N ASP A 160 -8.74 -8.91 -3.97
CA ASP A 160 -9.95 -9.61 -3.54
C ASP A 160 -11.19 -9.10 -4.28
N ALA A 161 -12.10 -10.01 -4.54
CA ALA A 161 -13.36 -9.69 -5.20
C ALA A 161 -14.27 -8.92 -4.24
N VAL A 162 -14.54 -7.66 -4.56
CA VAL A 162 -15.49 -6.83 -3.80
C VAL A 162 -16.91 -7.12 -4.32
N PHE A 163 -17.67 -7.90 -3.54
CA PHE A 163 -19.06 -8.27 -3.85
C PHE A 163 -20.10 -7.32 -3.24
N SER A 164 -19.76 -6.60 -2.18
CA SER A 164 -20.69 -5.70 -1.49
C SER A 164 -21.10 -4.52 -2.37
N ARG A 165 -22.39 -4.18 -2.34
CA ARG A 165 -22.96 -3.06 -3.09
C ARG A 165 -23.96 -2.32 -2.21
N GLN A 166 -23.84 -0.99 -2.15
CA GLN A 166 -24.80 -0.12 -1.47
C GLN A 166 -26.02 0.13 -2.38
N ARG A 167 -26.71 -0.94 -2.79
CA ARG A 167 -27.85 -0.90 -3.71
C ARG A 167 -29.00 -1.73 -3.15
N TYR A 168 -30.22 -1.29 -3.43
CA TYR A 168 -31.42 -2.05 -3.09
C TYR A 168 -31.53 -3.35 -3.89
N TRP A 169 -31.42 -3.27 -5.23
CA TRP A 169 -31.71 -4.39 -6.13
C TRP A 169 -30.53 -5.39 -6.19
N GLY A 170 -30.41 -6.21 -5.14
CA GLY A 170 -29.40 -7.25 -4.99
C GLY A 170 -29.80 -8.26 -3.92
N GLU A 171 -29.03 -9.34 -3.81
CA GLU A 171 -29.24 -10.35 -2.77
C GLU A 171 -28.82 -9.81 -1.39
N PRO A 172 -29.69 -9.89 -0.35
CA PRO A 172 -29.30 -9.55 1.01
C PRO A 172 -28.19 -10.48 1.53
N PHE A 173 -27.18 -9.91 2.20
CA PHE A 173 -26.16 -10.73 2.86
C PHE A 173 -26.77 -11.47 4.05
N PRO A 174 -26.46 -12.77 4.23
CA PRO A 174 -26.94 -13.56 5.36
C PRO A 174 -26.13 -13.31 6.64
N VAL A 175 -26.03 -12.03 7.01
CA VAL A 175 -25.27 -11.54 8.15
C VAL A 175 -26.13 -10.56 8.94
N TYR A 176 -26.16 -10.71 10.26
CA TYR A 176 -26.73 -9.75 11.20
C TYR A 176 -25.67 -9.35 12.24
N TYR A 177 -25.90 -8.28 13.01
CA TYR A 177 -24.92 -7.77 13.96
C TYR A 177 -25.45 -7.82 15.39
N VAL A 178 -24.64 -8.34 16.32
CA VAL A 178 -24.88 -8.31 17.77
C VAL A 178 -23.72 -7.56 18.41
N ASP A 179 -23.99 -6.45 19.10
CA ASP A 179 -22.97 -5.60 19.72
C ASP A 179 -21.83 -5.18 18.75
N GLY A 180 -22.17 -4.94 17.49
CA GLY A 180 -21.20 -4.58 16.44
C GLY A 180 -20.41 -5.76 15.85
N MET A 181 -20.63 -6.99 16.33
CA MET A 181 -20.00 -8.20 15.79
C MET A 181 -20.89 -8.87 14.74
N PRO A 182 -20.36 -9.18 13.54
CA PRO A 182 -21.13 -9.87 12.51
C PRO A 182 -21.36 -11.34 12.89
N GLN A 183 -22.59 -11.80 12.71
CA GLN A 183 -23.03 -13.18 12.91
C GLN A 183 -23.76 -13.66 11.66
N MET A 184 -23.57 -14.93 11.32
CA MET A 184 -24.24 -15.55 10.18
C MET A 184 -25.70 -15.88 10.53
N ILE A 185 -26.62 -15.58 9.62
CA ILE A 185 -28.00 -16.06 9.70
C ILE A 185 -28.00 -17.57 9.46
N ALA A 186 -28.70 -18.34 10.31
CA ALA A 186 -28.74 -19.80 10.19
C ALA A 186 -29.48 -20.25 8.91
N ASP A 187 -29.05 -21.38 8.35
CA ASP A 187 -29.54 -21.90 7.06
C ASP A 187 -31.06 -22.06 7.00
N GLU A 188 -31.72 -22.32 8.13
CA GLU A 188 -33.18 -22.49 8.22
C GLU A 188 -33.99 -21.20 7.93
N HIS A 189 -33.34 -20.04 7.99
CA HIS A 189 -33.93 -18.74 7.66
C HIS A 189 -33.66 -18.32 6.21
N LEU A 190 -32.91 -19.12 5.44
CA LEU A 190 -32.65 -18.86 4.02
C LEU A 190 -33.81 -19.38 3.15
N PRO A 191 -34.12 -18.72 2.01
CA PRO A 191 -33.47 -17.52 1.48
C PRO A 191 -33.97 -16.25 2.19
N ILE A 192 -33.06 -15.29 2.36
CA ILE A 192 -33.43 -13.97 2.87
C ILE A 192 -34.07 -13.20 1.73
N LYS A 193 -35.38 -12.98 1.84
CA LYS A 193 -36.10 -12.16 0.87
C LYS A 193 -35.68 -10.71 1.02
N LEU A 194 -35.49 -10.03 -0.11
CA LEU A 194 -35.20 -8.60 -0.14
C LEU A 194 -36.38 -7.86 0.54
N PRO A 195 -36.14 -7.12 1.64
CA PRO A 195 -37.20 -6.37 2.33
C PRO A 195 -37.80 -5.31 1.41
N GLU A 196 -39.11 -5.08 1.48
CA GLU A 196 -39.73 -3.98 0.75
C GLU A 196 -39.41 -2.65 1.44
N VAL A 197 -39.05 -1.62 0.67
CA VAL A 197 -38.79 -0.27 1.17
C VAL A 197 -39.59 0.76 0.36
N GLU A 198 -40.14 1.78 1.02
CA GLU A 198 -40.88 2.85 0.34
C GLU A 198 -39.97 3.76 -0.50
N LYS A 199 -38.71 3.94 -0.06
CA LYS A 199 -37.72 4.82 -0.69
C LYS A 199 -36.49 4.01 -1.12
N TYR A 200 -36.24 4.01 -2.43
CA TYR A 200 -35.11 3.32 -3.04
C TYR A 200 -33.84 4.17 -3.15
N LEU A 201 -33.92 5.44 -2.73
CA LEU A 201 -32.77 6.34 -2.67
C LEU A 201 -32.03 6.14 -1.33
N PRO A 202 -30.71 6.42 -1.28
CA PRO A 202 -29.97 6.45 -0.02
C PRO A 202 -30.66 7.35 1.02
N THR A 203 -30.46 7.04 2.30
CA THR A 203 -30.97 7.88 3.39
C THR A 203 -30.32 9.27 3.35
N GLU A 204 -30.88 10.24 4.09
CA GLU A 204 -30.29 11.59 4.20
C GLU A 204 -28.87 11.56 4.81
N THR A 205 -28.54 10.49 5.57
CA THR A 205 -27.22 10.20 6.14
C THR A 205 -26.30 9.42 5.20
N GLY A 206 -26.75 9.06 3.99
CA GLY A 206 -25.98 8.35 2.97
C GLY A 206 -25.97 6.83 3.11
N GLU A 207 -26.80 6.26 3.97
CA GLU A 207 -26.91 4.81 4.16
C GLU A 207 -27.61 4.14 2.97
N PRO A 208 -27.37 2.83 2.73
CA PRO A 208 -28.01 2.11 1.65
C PRO A 208 -29.54 2.12 1.79
N PRO A 209 -30.31 1.95 0.70
CA PRO A 209 -31.77 1.95 0.76
C PRO A 209 -32.37 0.92 1.74
N LEU A 210 -31.67 -0.21 1.96
CA LEU A 210 -32.07 -1.22 2.95
C LEU A 210 -31.96 -0.74 4.40
N GLY A 211 -31.27 0.37 4.68
CA GLY A 211 -31.32 1.03 5.99
C GLY A 211 -32.71 1.59 6.33
N ASN A 212 -33.59 1.77 5.32
CA ASN A 212 -34.99 2.13 5.54
C ASN A 212 -35.88 0.94 5.92
N ALA A 213 -35.37 -0.30 5.85
CA ALA A 213 -36.18 -1.49 6.14
C ALA A 213 -36.41 -1.61 7.65
N THR A 214 -37.68 -1.54 8.06
CA THR A 214 -38.10 -1.70 9.46
C THR A 214 -38.33 -3.16 9.84
N GLU A 215 -38.59 -4.02 8.86
CA GLU A 215 -38.84 -5.44 9.03
C GLU A 215 -37.91 -6.23 8.09
N TRP A 216 -37.19 -7.20 8.63
CA TRP A 216 -36.32 -8.07 7.85
C TRP A 216 -37.00 -9.43 7.63
N ALA A 217 -36.73 -10.08 6.50
CA ALA A 217 -37.44 -11.32 6.17
C ALA A 217 -37.08 -12.51 7.09
N TRP A 218 -35.95 -12.43 7.83
CA TRP A 218 -35.36 -13.57 8.54
C TRP A 218 -35.74 -13.62 10.02
N ASP A 219 -36.02 -12.47 10.65
CA ASP A 219 -36.38 -12.33 12.07
C ASP A 219 -37.89 -12.31 12.33
N LEU A 220 -38.70 -12.45 11.27
CA LEU A 220 -40.14 -12.69 11.33
C LEU A 220 -40.45 -14.14 11.77
N LYS A 221 -40.20 -14.46 13.04
CA LYS A 221 -40.77 -15.62 13.74
C LYS A 221 -41.05 -15.31 15.21
#